data_AF-A0A956ASW0-F1
#
_entry.id   AF-A0A956ASW0-F1
#
_cell.length_a   1.000
_cell.length_b   1.000
_cell.length_c   1.000
_cell.angle_alpha   90.00
_cell.angle_beta   90.00
_cell.angle_gamma   90.00
#
_symmetry.space_group_name_H-M   'P 1'
#
loop_
_entity.id
_entity.type
_entity.pdbx_description
1 polymer ?
#
loop_
_entity_poly.entity_id
_entity_poly.type
_entity_poly.pdbx_seq_one_letter_code
_entity_poly.pdbx_strand_id
1 'polypeptide(L)'
;AVGAFRAGCSVDGHRMEMMILPENHFGERPPPLGELSPLRGFIEGNDLFASLLADKTLRYMHRQDRFDARSLAMLLRWAYKGPGLDAGLFVASLPDRQGVVILPPLGELTRLLSEDEINIELDHRRYTMLGHAGATSLGSWLFKWEMAGEILRNYNTGDPKATIPSLDVQRGTLLTGMLGITYGGFADTQLTLEAQRGVFIDRPDDLLFPVDAPIFAARAMHRALRERLTLLGVATAIGLTAQYGWLARAEATYKLEEFITGFQVTLGYVHYSPGDPDEFSPFYGFDAHDRVFARLRWDFTAL
;
A
#
# COMPACT_ATOMS: atom_id res chain seq x y z
N ALA A 1 -14.96 0.62 17.37
CA ALA A 1 -15.67 1.12 16.17
C ALA A 1 -15.10 2.48 15.84
N VAL A 2 -14.60 2.69 14.62
CA VAL A 2 -14.13 4.01 14.17
C VAL A 2 -15.35 4.80 13.72
N GLY A 3 -15.64 5.92 14.37
CA GLY A 3 -16.70 6.83 13.93
C GLY A 3 -16.25 7.65 12.73
N ALA A 4 -17.16 7.97 11.82
CA ALA A 4 -16.90 8.91 10.72
C ALA A 4 -18.11 9.83 10.56
N PHE A 5 -17.85 11.13 10.40
CA PHE A 5 -18.87 12.12 10.05
C PHE A 5 -18.81 12.38 8.56
N ARG A 6 -19.96 12.31 7.88
CA ARG A 6 -20.05 12.47 6.43
C ARG A 6 -21.23 13.36 6.08
N ALA A 7 -20.98 14.35 5.24
CA ALA A 7 -22.00 15.21 4.65
C ALA A 7 -21.75 15.33 3.16
N GLY A 8 -22.81 15.40 2.35
CA GLY A 8 -22.66 15.55 0.92
C GLY A 8 -23.96 15.87 0.21
N CYS A 9 -23.82 16.31 -1.04
CA CYS A 9 -24.92 16.60 -1.94
C CYS A 9 -24.60 16.07 -3.34
N SER A 10 -25.63 15.88 -4.15
CA SER A 10 -25.49 15.47 -5.55
C SER A 10 -26.52 16.15 -6.42
N VAL A 11 -26.08 16.64 -7.58
CA VAL A 11 -26.92 17.30 -8.59
C VAL A 11 -26.33 16.97 -9.97
N ASP A 12 -27.15 16.52 -10.90
CA ASP A 12 -26.81 16.33 -12.32
C ASP A 12 -25.48 15.61 -12.59
N GLY A 13 -25.28 14.46 -11.94
CA GLY A 13 -24.05 13.66 -12.10
C GLY A 13 -22.84 14.17 -11.32
N HIS A 14 -22.95 15.35 -10.69
CA HIS A 14 -21.97 15.85 -9.73
C HIS A 14 -22.30 15.39 -8.31
N ARG A 15 -21.26 15.11 -7.52
CA ARG A 15 -21.36 14.80 -6.09
C ARG A 15 -20.25 15.49 -5.34
N MET A 16 -20.61 16.24 -4.30
CA MET A 16 -19.66 16.83 -3.36
C MET A 16 -19.82 16.18 -2.00
N GLU A 17 -18.71 15.87 -1.35
CA GLU A 17 -18.72 15.12 -0.09
C GLU A 17 -17.56 15.54 0.81
N MET A 18 -17.89 15.82 2.06
CA MET A 18 -16.94 16.04 3.14
C MET A 18 -17.01 14.86 4.11
N MET A 19 -15.84 14.40 4.55
CA MET A 19 -15.69 13.38 5.57
C MET A 19 -14.68 13.83 6.63
N ILE A 20 -15.04 13.58 7.90
CA ILE A 20 -14.16 13.79 9.05
C ILE A 20 -14.05 12.47 9.80
N LEU A 21 -12.82 12.02 10.03
CA LEU A 21 -12.51 10.85 10.85
C LEU A 21 -11.83 11.35 12.13
N PRO A 22 -12.54 11.42 13.28
CA PRO A 22 -11.97 11.87 14.55
C PRO A 22 -10.97 10.87 15.13
N GLU A 23 -11.08 9.61 14.73
CA GLU A 23 -10.19 8.52 15.14
C GLU A 23 -9.51 7.96 13.88
N ASN A 24 -8.18 7.80 13.94
CA ASN A 24 -7.45 7.06 12.93
C ASN A 24 -6.81 5.81 13.55
N HIS A 25 -7.01 4.69 12.86
CA HIS A 25 -6.35 3.43 13.17
C HIS A 25 -5.14 3.27 12.23
N PHE A 26 -3.94 3.23 12.79
CA PHE A 26 -2.69 3.16 12.04
C PHE A 26 -2.34 1.73 11.56
N GLY A 27 -3.18 0.75 11.92
CA GLY A 27 -3.02 -0.65 11.51
C GLY A 27 -2.12 -1.43 12.45
N GLU A 28 -2.15 -2.76 12.32
CA GLU A 28 -1.15 -3.61 12.95
C GLU A 28 0.13 -3.59 12.11
N ARG A 29 1.28 -3.65 12.78
CA ARG A 29 2.60 -3.71 12.15
C ARG A 29 3.26 -5.03 12.52
N PRO A 30 3.96 -5.70 11.58
CA PRO A 30 4.84 -6.79 11.97
C PRO A 30 5.86 -6.24 12.98
N PRO A 31 6.33 -7.07 13.93
CA PRO A 31 7.40 -6.66 14.83
C PRO A 31 8.61 -6.12 14.05
N PRO A 32 9.33 -5.09 14.53
CA PRO A 32 10.50 -4.52 13.86
C PRO A 32 11.54 -5.51 13.32
N LEU A 33 11.81 -6.61 14.03
CA LEU A 33 12.72 -7.69 13.62
C LEU A 33 11.99 -8.90 13.01
N GLY A 34 10.68 -8.82 12.82
CA GLY A 34 9.90 -9.86 12.18
C GLY A 34 10.26 -10.03 10.70
N GLU A 35 10.00 -11.22 10.16
CA GLU A 35 10.33 -11.58 8.76
C GLU A 35 9.78 -10.59 7.73
N LEU A 36 8.60 -10.01 7.98
CA LEU A 36 7.92 -9.09 7.04
C LEU A 36 8.19 -7.61 7.35
N SER A 37 9.11 -7.32 8.28
CA SER A 37 9.41 -5.94 8.66
C SER A 37 10.52 -5.38 7.79
N PRO A 38 10.30 -4.26 7.10
CA PRO A 38 11.36 -3.62 6.35
C PRO A 38 12.46 -3.07 7.28
N LEU A 39 12.14 -2.72 8.53
CA LEU A 39 13.15 -2.24 9.48
C LEU A 39 14.18 -3.32 9.85
N ARG A 40 13.85 -4.60 9.66
CA ARG A 40 14.77 -5.71 9.84
C ARG A 40 16.00 -5.56 8.95
N GLY A 41 15.80 -5.29 7.65
CA GLY A 41 16.90 -5.08 6.71
C GLY A 41 17.78 -3.88 7.06
N PHE A 42 17.21 -2.83 7.67
CA PHE A 42 17.98 -1.69 8.18
C PHE A 42 18.86 -2.08 9.38
N ILE A 43 18.32 -2.85 10.33
CA ILE A 43 19.03 -3.27 11.54
C ILE A 43 20.10 -4.32 11.22
N GLU A 44 19.75 -5.34 10.44
CA GLU A 44 20.66 -6.42 10.04
C GLU A 44 21.72 -5.96 9.03
N GLY A 45 21.49 -4.85 8.33
CA GLY A 45 22.47 -4.22 7.45
C GLY A 45 23.67 -3.60 8.17
N ASN A 46 23.68 -3.57 9.51
CA ASN A 46 24.76 -3.04 10.32
C ASN A 46 25.09 -3.98 11.49
N ASP A 47 26.28 -4.59 11.47
CA ASP A 47 26.72 -5.58 12.46
C ASP A 47 26.66 -5.07 13.91
N LEU A 48 26.95 -3.78 14.12
CA LEU A 48 26.90 -3.18 15.45
C LEU A 48 25.45 -3.14 15.96
N PHE A 49 24.51 -2.61 15.18
CA PHE A 49 23.09 -2.58 15.57
C PHE A 49 22.50 -3.98 15.71
N ALA A 50 22.82 -4.89 14.79
CA ALA A 50 22.40 -6.27 14.86
C ALA A 50 22.87 -6.93 16.16
N SER A 51 24.14 -6.74 16.54
CA SER A 51 24.69 -7.29 17.79
C SER A 51 24.11 -6.66 19.05
N LEU A 52 23.89 -5.33 19.05
CA LEU A 52 23.32 -4.60 20.19
C LEU A 52 21.85 -4.92 20.45
N LEU A 53 21.11 -5.32 19.41
CA LEU A 53 19.67 -5.59 19.48
C LEU A 53 19.34 -7.09 19.40
N ALA A 54 20.33 -7.97 19.29
CA ALA A 54 20.15 -9.40 19.08
C ALA A 54 19.33 -10.10 20.17
N ASP A 55 19.46 -9.65 21.42
CA ASP A 55 18.76 -10.17 22.59
C ASP A 55 17.50 -9.36 22.95
N LYS A 56 17.17 -8.32 22.18
CA LYS A 56 16.11 -7.37 22.48
C LYS A 56 14.80 -7.72 21.78
N THR A 57 13.70 -7.55 22.49
CA THR A 57 12.36 -7.58 21.89
C THR A 57 11.99 -6.17 21.42
N LEU A 58 11.98 -5.94 20.11
CA LEU A 58 11.57 -4.67 19.55
C LEU A 58 10.05 -4.67 19.29
N ARG A 59 9.38 -3.56 19.61
CA ARG A 59 7.96 -3.33 19.31
C ARG A 59 7.74 -1.94 18.73
N TYR A 60 6.74 -1.80 17.87
CA TYR A 60 6.27 -0.48 17.47
C TYR A 60 5.28 0.07 18.49
N MET A 61 5.44 1.34 18.84
CA MET A 61 4.51 2.09 19.68
C MET A 61 4.09 3.37 18.96
N HIS A 62 2.79 3.61 18.85
CA HIS A 62 2.28 4.82 18.21
C HIS A 62 2.31 6.00 19.20
N ARG A 63 2.87 7.14 18.79
CA ARG A 63 2.90 8.34 19.62
C ARG A 63 1.51 8.96 19.80
N GLN A 64 0.71 8.94 18.74
CA GLN A 64 -0.59 9.58 18.71
C GLN A 64 -1.64 8.79 19.48
N ASP A 65 -2.33 9.47 20.39
CA ASP A 65 -3.54 8.94 21.01
C ASP A 65 -4.72 8.87 20.04
N ARG A 66 -5.57 7.88 20.27
CA ARG A 66 -6.78 7.58 19.48
C ARG A 66 -7.73 8.78 19.31
N PHE A 67 -7.76 9.68 20.31
CA PHE A 67 -8.68 10.83 20.37
C PHE A 67 -7.97 12.20 20.32
N ASP A 68 -6.73 12.25 19.84
CA ASP A 68 -6.02 13.52 19.65
C ASP A 68 -6.56 14.27 18.41
N ALA A 69 -6.74 15.58 18.51
CA ALA A 69 -7.04 16.45 17.38
C ALA A 69 -6.00 16.33 16.24
N ARG A 70 -4.76 15.94 16.55
CA ARG A 70 -3.70 15.63 15.58
C ARG A 70 -3.99 14.35 14.78
N SER A 71 -4.69 13.39 15.38
CA SER A 71 -5.11 12.13 14.76
C SER A 71 -6.31 12.29 13.84
N LEU A 72 -6.95 13.46 13.79
CA LEU A 72 -8.10 13.69 12.92
C LEU A 72 -7.71 13.71 11.43
N ALA A 73 -8.49 13.03 10.58
CA ALA A 73 -8.39 13.14 9.13
C ALA A 73 -9.60 13.89 8.55
N MET A 74 -9.33 14.77 7.58
CA MET A 74 -10.35 15.48 6.82
C MET A 74 -10.21 15.15 5.34
N LEU A 75 -11.31 14.88 4.67
CA LEU A 75 -11.37 14.65 3.23
C LEU A 75 -12.52 15.45 2.63
N LEU A 76 -12.23 16.18 1.56
CA LEU A 76 -13.20 16.78 0.67
C LEU A 76 -13.04 16.13 -0.70
N ARG A 77 -14.16 15.71 -1.29
CA ARG A 77 -14.21 15.11 -2.61
C ARG A 77 -15.30 15.75 -3.45
N TRP A 78 -14.94 16.09 -4.68
CA TRP A 78 -15.88 16.30 -5.76
C TRP A 78 -15.76 15.15 -6.75
N ALA A 79 -16.88 14.65 -7.26
CA ALA A 79 -16.93 13.63 -8.29
C ALA A 79 -17.94 14.02 -9.37
N TYR A 80 -17.62 13.69 -10.61
CA TYR A 80 -18.48 13.83 -11.77
C TYR A 80 -18.63 12.48 -12.46
N LYS A 81 -19.86 12.15 -12.83
CA LYS A 81 -20.21 10.98 -13.65
C LYS A 81 -21.00 11.45 -14.86
N GLY A 82 -20.37 11.43 -16.02
CA GLY A 82 -20.94 11.85 -17.28
C GLY A 82 -20.97 10.75 -18.33
N PRO A 83 -21.58 11.02 -19.50
CA PRO A 83 -21.53 10.11 -20.64
C PRO A 83 -20.07 9.92 -21.11
N GLY A 84 -19.48 8.77 -20.79
CA GLY A 84 -18.14 8.39 -21.23
C GLY A 84 -16.98 8.98 -20.43
N LEU A 85 -17.23 9.77 -19.38
CA LEU A 85 -16.20 10.33 -18.52
C LEU A 85 -16.64 10.29 -17.06
N ASP A 86 -15.82 9.67 -16.22
CA ASP A 86 -15.86 9.81 -14.78
C ASP A 86 -14.64 10.61 -14.34
N ALA A 87 -14.82 11.57 -13.43
CA ALA A 87 -13.75 12.39 -12.90
C ALA A 87 -13.94 12.65 -11.39
N GLY A 88 -12.84 12.91 -10.70
CA GLY A 88 -12.85 13.23 -9.28
C GLY A 88 -11.72 14.15 -8.89
N LEU A 89 -12.00 15.06 -7.96
CA LEU A 89 -11.04 15.94 -7.31
C LEU A 89 -11.09 15.71 -5.80
N PHE A 90 -9.92 15.71 -5.19
CA PHE A 90 -9.75 15.36 -3.79
C PHE A 90 -8.84 16.36 -3.11
N VAL A 91 -9.22 16.79 -1.92
CA VAL A 91 -8.36 17.53 -1.00
C VAL A 91 -8.47 16.86 0.35
N ALA A 92 -7.36 16.50 0.95
CA ALA A 92 -7.35 15.85 2.25
C ALA A 92 -6.25 16.40 3.14
N SER A 93 -6.50 16.32 4.45
CA SER A 93 -5.50 16.52 5.48
C SER A 93 -5.47 15.25 6.31
N LEU A 94 -4.40 14.47 6.16
CA LEU A 94 -4.32 13.09 6.61
C LEU A 94 -3.11 12.92 7.53
N PRO A 95 -3.22 12.19 8.65
CA PRO A 95 -2.03 11.68 9.32
C PRO A 95 -1.38 10.61 8.44
N ASP A 96 -0.05 10.59 8.39
CA ASP A 96 0.68 9.55 7.68
C ASP A 96 0.40 8.20 8.32
N ARG A 97 -0.22 7.28 7.57
CA ARG A 97 -0.55 5.94 8.08
C ARG A 97 0.68 5.09 8.32
N GLN A 98 1.77 5.33 7.59
CA GLN A 98 3.04 4.65 7.80
C GLN A 98 3.67 5.09 9.12
N GLY A 99 3.66 6.41 9.36
CA GLY A 99 4.41 7.02 10.45
C GLY A 99 5.90 7.08 10.15
N VAL A 100 6.59 7.95 10.87
CA VAL A 100 8.05 8.05 10.84
C VAL A 100 8.62 7.56 12.16
N VAL A 101 9.77 6.89 12.09
CA VAL A 101 10.46 6.37 13.27
C VAL A 101 11.16 7.53 13.96
N ILE A 102 10.89 7.69 15.25
CA ILE A 102 11.57 8.68 16.09
C ILE A 102 12.57 7.95 16.96
N LEU A 103 13.85 8.27 16.78
CA LEU A 103 14.88 7.78 17.68
C LEU A 103 14.81 8.51 19.02
N PRO A 104 15.03 7.79 20.13
CA PRO A 104 15.19 8.41 21.43
C PRO A 104 16.43 9.32 21.45
N PRO A 105 16.45 10.37 22.28
CA PRO A 105 17.65 11.17 22.48
C PRO A 105 18.86 10.31 22.88
N LEU A 106 20.07 10.69 22.47
CA LEU A 106 21.29 9.92 22.76
C LEU A 106 21.48 9.60 24.26
N GLY A 107 21.06 10.52 25.14
CA GLY A 107 21.13 10.34 26.59
C GLY A 107 20.22 9.23 27.13
N GLU A 108 19.17 8.86 26.39
CA GLU A 108 18.23 7.79 26.77
C GLU A 108 18.57 6.45 26.12
N LEU A 109 19.42 6.42 25.08
CA LEU A 109 19.81 5.18 24.41
C LEU A 109 20.44 4.16 25.37
N THR A 110 21.31 4.60 26.28
CA THR A 110 21.94 3.69 27.25
C THR A 110 20.93 3.03 28.18
N ARG A 111 19.90 3.79 28.59
CA ARG A 111 18.79 3.27 29.41
C ARG A 111 17.96 2.28 28.61
N LEU A 112 17.59 2.62 27.38
CA LEU A 112 16.76 1.76 26.52
C LEU A 112 17.49 0.46 26.15
N LEU A 113 18.80 0.51 25.88
CA LEU A 113 19.61 -0.68 25.62
C LEU A 113 19.75 -1.58 26.87
N SER A 114 19.50 -1.06 28.07
CA SER A 114 19.46 -1.86 29.30
C SER A 114 18.13 -2.58 29.53
N GLU A 115 17.07 -2.20 28.79
CA GLU A 115 15.77 -2.88 28.83
C GLU A 115 15.77 -4.11 27.93
N ASP A 116 14.97 -5.13 28.27
CA ASP A 116 14.80 -6.32 27.43
C ASP A 116 13.81 -6.07 26.27
N GLU A 117 12.88 -5.14 26.46
CA GLU A 117 11.91 -4.71 25.46
C GLU A 117 12.14 -3.24 25.09
N ILE A 118 12.31 -2.94 23.80
CA ILE A 118 12.52 -1.57 23.30
C ILE A 118 11.34 -1.19 22.41
N ASN A 119 10.67 -0.10 22.81
CA ASN A 119 9.58 0.48 22.04
C ASN A 119 10.11 1.51 21.04
N ILE A 120 9.93 1.22 19.75
CA ILE A 120 10.25 2.10 18.64
C ILE A 120 9.03 2.99 18.39
N GLU A 121 9.17 4.28 18.69
CA GLU A 121 8.10 5.25 18.54
C GLU A 121 7.83 5.57 17.07
N LEU A 122 6.56 5.48 16.66
CA LEU A 122 6.07 5.91 15.36
C LEU A 122 5.26 7.20 15.50
N ASP A 123 5.69 8.24 14.80
CA ASP A 123 5.02 9.54 14.75
C ASP A 123 4.23 9.70 13.44
N HIS A 124 2.90 9.71 13.53
CA HIS A 124 1.95 9.84 12.42
C HIS A 124 1.65 11.31 12.10
N ARG A 125 2.67 12.02 11.59
CA ARG A 125 2.57 13.44 11.25
C ARG A 125 1.59 13.68 10.10
N ARG A 126 0.89 14.82 10.16
CA ARG A 126 -0.09 15.23 9.16
C ARG A 126 0.58 15.81 7.92
N TYR A 127 0.00 15.51 6.77
CA TYR A 127 0.33 16.10 5.48
C TYR A 127 -0.93 16.47 4.71
N THR A 128 -0.78 17.27 3.66
CA THR A 128 -1.89 17.65 2.78
C THR A 128 -1.83 16.82 1.51
N MET A 129 -2.95 16.26 1.10
CA MET A 129 -3.08 15.54 -0.16
C MET A 129 -3.99 16.32 -1.11
N LEU A 130 -3.53 16.55 -2.33
CA LEU A 130 -4.36 16.96 -3.45
C LEU A 130 -4.46 15.78 -4.41
N GLY A 131 -5.64 15.50 -4.95
CA GLY A 131 -5.85 14.37 -5.84
C GLY A 131 -6.73 14.70 -7.01
N HIS A 132 -6.47 14.03 -8.12
CA HIS A 132 -7.33 13.98 -9.29
C HIS A 132 -7.39 12.55 -9.79
N ALA A 133 -8.58 12.08 -10.15
CA ALA A 133 -8.76 10.77 -10.75
C ALA A 133 -9.74 10.88 -11.90
N GLY A 134 -9.61 10.00 -12.90
CA GLY A 134 -10.63 9.89 -13.93
C GLY A 134 -10.53 8.61 -14.72
N ALA A 135 -11.61 8.35 -15.44
CA ALA A 135 -11.72 7.22 -16.33
C ALA A 135 -12.59 7.56 -17.54
N THR A 136 -12.23 7.02 -18.70
CA THR A 136 -13.02 7.14 -19.93
C THR A 136 -13.01 5.83 -20.70
N SER A 137 -14.07 5.57 -21.46
CA SER A 137 -14.17 4.38 -22.29
C SER A 137 -14.29 4.74 -23.76
N LEU A 138 -13.61 3.99 -24.62
CA LEU A 138 -13.67 4.13 -26.07
C LEU A 138 -13.74 2.74 -26.71
N GLY A 139 -14.95 2.34 -27.10
CA GLY A 139 -15.21 0.98 -27.59
C GLY A 139 -14.86 -0.07 -26.53
N SER A 140 -13.96 -0.99 -26.87
CA SER A 140 -13.49 -2.05 -25.95
C SER A 140 -12.35 -1.62 -25.03
N TRP A 141 -11.96 -0.35 -25.05
CA TRP A 141 -10.90 0.20 -24.22
C TRP A 141 -11.47 1.00 -23.05
N LEU A 142 -10.89 0.81 -21.87
CA LEU A 142 -11.10 1.64 -20.68
C LEU A 142 -9.76 2.23 -20.28
N PHE A 143 -9.69 3.55 -20.24
CA PHE A 143 -8.54 4.32 -19.78
C PHE A 143 -8.83 4.86 -18.39
N LYS A 144 -7.85 4.79 -17.50
CA LYS A 144 -7.91 5.29 -16.13
C LYS A 144 -6.66 6.10 -15.85
N TRP A 145 -6.78 7.15 -15.05
CA TRP A 145 -5.63 7.89 -14.57
C TRP A 145 -5.89 8.40 -13.16
N GLU A 146 -4.81 8.52 -12.39
CA GLU A 146 -4.82 9.15 -11.08
C GLU A 146 -3.58 10.04 -10.95
N MET A 147 -3.73 11.14 -10.23
CA MET A 147 -2.64 12.03 -9.83
C MET A 147 -2.85 12.40 -8.37
N ALA A 148 -1.82 12.31 -7.56
CA ALA A 148 -1.84 12.69 -6.16
C ALA A 148 -0.60 13.53 -5.83
N GLY A 149 -0.78 14.65 -5.16
CA GLY A 149 0.28 15.46 -4.58
C GLY A 149 0.24 15.34 -3.07
N GLU A 150 1.27 14.72 -2.48
CA GLU A 150 1.46 14.59 -1.04
C GLU A 150 2.39 15.70 -0.56
N ILE A 151 1.82 16.79 -0.06
CA ILE A 151 2.51 18.05 0.26
C ILE A 151 3.03 18.01 1.70
N LEU A 152 4.34 18.30 1.85
CA LEU A 152 5.04 18.36 3.15
C LEU A 152 4.89 17.07 3.97
N ARG A 153 4.89 15.91 3.31
CA ARG A 153 4.89 14.60 3.96
C ARG A 153 6.25 14.34 4.59
N ASN A 154 6.27 13.67 5.73
CA ASN A 154 7.52 13.31 6.43
C ASN A 154 7.97 11.92 5.96
N TYR A 155 9.25 11.77 5.69
CA TYR A 155 9.86 10.53 5.24
C TYR A 155 11.00 10.13 6.17
N ASN A 156 11.19 8.83 6.38
CA ASN A 156 12.37 8.34 7.07
C ASN A 156 13.57 8.42 6.12
N THR A 157 14.64 9.06 6.58
CA THR A 157 15.89 9.27 5.86
C THR A 157 17.05 8.74 6.69
N GLY A 158 18.17 8.40 6.06
CA GLY A 158 19.38 8.00 6.75
C GLY A 158 20.17 6.95 5.98
N ASP A 159 21.29 6.56 6.58
CA ASP A 159 22.22 5.60 6.01
C ASP A 159 22.42 4.42 6.99
N PRO A 160 21.83 3.24 6.72
CA PRO A 160 22.07 2.04 7.53
C PRO A 160 23.51 1.53 7.43
N LYS A 161 24.20 1.81 6.31
CA LYS A 161 25.53 1.28 6.02
C LYS A 161 26.64 2.17 6.60
N ALA A 162 26.30 3.35 7.12
CA ALA A 162 27.24 4.20 7.83
C ALA A 162 27.81 3.50 9.08
N THR A 163 29.05 3.84 9.46
CA THR A 163 29.71 3.31 10.68
C THR A 163 28.86 3.51 11.93
N ILE A 164 28.15 4.64 12.00
CA ILE A 164 27.08 4.89 12.95
C ILE A 164 25.83 5.10 12.11
N PRO A 165 24.87 4.15 12.11
CA PRO A 165 23.62 4.29 11.37
C PRO A 165 22.93 5.60 11.71
N SER A 166 22.56 6.33 10.67
CA SER A 166 21.74 7.53 10.83
C SER A 166 20.29 7.19 10.49
N LEU A 167 19.39 7.77 11.27
CA LEU A 167 17.96 7.74 11.00
C LEU A 167 17.42 9.11 11.40
N ASP A 168 16.82 9.79 10.44
CA ASP A 168 16.28 11.13 10.57
C ASP A 168 14.93 11.19 9.85
N VAL A 169 14.27 12.34 9.98
CA VAL A 169 12.97 12.61 9.38
C VAL A 169 13.03 13.94 8.65
N GLN A 170 12.91 13.86 7.33
CA GLN A 170 12.84 15.03 6.47
C GLN A 170 11.45 15.16 5.82
N ARG A 171 11.11 16.39 5.42
CA ARG A 171 9.86 16.67 4.70
C ARG A 171 10.12 16.72 3.20
N GLY A 172 9.16 16.23 2.43
CA GLY A 172 9.17 16.37 0.99
C GLY A 172 7.76 16.43 0.41
N THR A 173 7.65 16.87 -0.83
CA THR A 173 6.43 16.85 -1.64
C THR A 173 6.59 15.86 -2.79
N LEU A 174 5.71 14.87 -2.82
CA LEU A 174 5.71 13.82 -3.83
C LEU A 174 4.50 13.97 -4.75
N LEU A 175 4.73 14.05 -6.04
CA LEU A 175 3.71 13.95 -7.07
C LEU A 175 3.69 12.53 -7.63
N THR A 176 2.62 11.80 -7.36
CA THR A 176 2.40 10.44 -7.86
C THR A 176 1.39 10.47 -8.98
N GLY A 177 1.74 9.90 -10.13
CA GLY A 177 0.83 9.69 -11.26
C GLY A 177 0.63 8.21 -11.54
N MET A 178 -0.58 7.82 -11.93
CA MET A 178 -0.91 6.48 -12.41
C MET A 178 -1.66 6.57 -13.74
N LEU A 179 -1.33 5.67 -14.66
CA LEU A 179 -2.05 5.44 -15.90
C LEU A 179 -2.42 3.96 -16.01
N GLY A 180 -3.67 3.69 -16.36
CA GLY A 180 -4.21 2.36 -16.51
C GLY A 180 -4.96 2.20 -17.82
N ILE A 181 -4.75 1.08 -18.49
CA ILE A 181 -5.48 0.71 -19.70
C ILE A 181 -6.06 -0.68 -19.50
N THR A 182 -7.31 -0.85 -19.87
CA THR A 182 -8.00 -2.13 -19.88
C THR A 182 -8.59 -2.37 -21.26
N TYR A 183 -8.34 -3.54 -21.82
CA TYR A 183 -8.93 -3.99 -23.08
C TYR A 183 -9.79 -5.22 -22.85
N GLY A 184 -11.05 -5.15 -23.28
CA GLY A 184 -12.02 -6.23 -23.20
C GLY A 184 -12.58 -6.65 -24.57
N GLY A 185 -11.86 -6.40 -25.66
CA GLY A 185 -12.33 -6.70 -27.01
C GLY A 185 -12.11 -8.15 -27.45
N PHE A 186 -11.39 -8.94 -26.64
CA PHE A 186 -11.27 -10.38 -26.85
C PHE A 186 -12.52 -11.10 -26.34
N ALA A 187 -12.94 -12.15 -27.03
CA ALA A 187 -13.99 -13.03 -26.53
C ALA A 187 -13.59 -13.58 -25.15
N ASP A 188 -14.42 -13.28 -24.15
CA ASP A 188 -14.30 -13.74 -22.77
C ASP A 188 -12.97 -13.41 -22.07
N THR A 189 -12.17 -12.48 -22.60
CA THR A 189 -10.85 -12.14 -22.05
C THR A 189 -10.69 -10.65 -21.84
N GLN A 190 -10.21 -10.28 -20.66
CA GLN A 190 -9.89 -8.91 -20.29
C GLN A 190 -8.42 -8.81 -19.89
N LEU A 191 -7.70 -7.85 -20.48
CA LEU A 191 -6.33 -7.51 -20.12
C LEU A 191 -6.31 -6.10 -19.52
N THR A 192 -5.58 -5.93 -18.43
CA THR A 192 -5.36 -4.65 -17.77
C THR A 192 -3.86 -4.45 -17.54
N LEU A 193 -3.38 -3.25 -17.85
CA LEU A 193 -2.02 -2.79 -17.57
C LEU A 193 -2.11 -1.47 -16.81
N GLU A 194 -1.31 -1.33 -15.76
CA GLU A 194 -1.22 -0.12 -14.96
C GLU A 194 0.25 0.22 -14.72
N ALA A 195 0.57 1.51 -14.76
CA ALA A 195 1.88 2.05 -14.42
C ALA A 195 1.70 3.24 -13.50
N GLN A 196 2.44 3.27 -12.40
CA GLN A 196 2.45 4.35 -11.43
C GLN A 196 3.88 4.82 -11.20
N ARG A 197 4.10 6.11 -10.98
CA ARG A 197 5.41 6.66 -10.61
C ARG A 197 5.26 7.91 -9.76
N GLY A 198 6.11 8.00 -8.73
CA GLY A 198 6.31 9.21 -7.93
C GLY A 198 7.43 10.09 -8.50
N VAL A 199 7.29 11.40 -8.37
CA VAL A 199 8.32 12.40 -8.66
C VAL A 199 8.34 13.42 -7.52
N PHE A 200 9.48 13.56 -6.86
CA PHE A 200 9.65 14.58 -5.83
C PHE A 200 9.78 15.98 -6.44
N ILE A 201 9.10 16.96 -5.84
CA ILE A 201 9.34 18.39 -6.10
C ILE A 201 10.54 18.84 -5.26
N ASP A 202 10.51 18.50 -3.97
CA ASP A 202 11.54 18.66 -2.96
C ASP A 202 11.87 17.28 -2.40
N ARG A 203 12.94 16.67 -2.93
CA ARG A 203 13.37 15.33 -2.56
C ARG A 203 14.12 15.36 -1.23
N PRO A 204 13.72 14.57 -0.22
CA PRO A 204 14.54 14.32 0.95
C PRO A 204 15.85 13.62 0.58
N ASP A 205 16.93 13.98 1.26
CA ASP A 205 18.20 13.29 1.09
C ASP A 205 18.13 11.89 1.74
N ASP A 206 18.86 10.92 1.20
CA ASP A 206 19.06 9.59 1.79
C ASP A 206 17.75 8.88 2.21
N LEU A 207 16.75 8.84 1.33
CA LEU A 207 15.49 8.13 1.57
C LEU A 207 15.72 6.64 1.88
N LEU A 208 15.19 6.17 3.00
CA LEU A 208 15.28 4.74 3.36
C LEU A 208 14.40 3.83 2.51
N PHE A 209 13.33 4.38 1.93
CA PHE A 209 12.38 3.63 1.12
C PHE A 209 12.28 4.25 -0.26
N PRO A 210 12.26 3.45 -1.34
CA PRO A 210 12.17 3.94 -2.70
C PRO A 210 10.72 4.32 -3.06
N VAL A 211 10.15 5.28 -2.35
CA VAL A 211 8.73 5.70 -2.50
C VAL A 211 8.41 6.32 -3.86
N ASP A 212 9.44 6.74 -4.60
CA ASP A 212 9.32 7.27 -5.97
C ASP A 212 9.60 6.21 -7.06
N ALA A 213 9.88 4.96 -6.68
CA ALA A 213 10.09 3.89 -7.64
C ALA A 213 8.82 3.67 -8.50
N PRO A 214 8.99 3.43 -9.81
CA PRO A 214 7.86 3.10 -10.66
C PRO A 214 7.27 1.74 -10.27
N ILE A 215 5.95 1.62 -10.31
CA ILE A 215 5.22 0.38 -10.05
C ILE A 215 4.48 0.02 -11.33
N PHE A 216 4.61 -1.22 -11.78
CA PHE A 216 3.89 -1.76 -12.91
C PHE A 216 2.99 -2.88 -12.45
N ALA A 217 1.76 -2.93 -12.94
CA ALA A 217 0.85 -4.03 -12.70
C ALA A 217 0.22 -4.51 -14.00
N ALA A 218 0.06 -5.82 -14.11
CA ALA A 218 -0.62 -6.47 -15.22
C ALA A 218 -1.65 -7.45 -14.66
N ARG A 219 -2.81 -7.50 -15.32
CA ARG A 219 -3.87 -8.45 -14.98
C ARG A 219 -4.49 -9.03 -16.24
N ALA A 220 -4.67 -10.33 -16.26
CA ALA A 220 -5.39 -11.05 -17.29
C ALA A 220 -6.53 -11.84 -16.64
N MET A 221 -7.74 -11.73 -17.18
CA MET A 221 -8.89 -12.51 -16.74
C MET A 221 -9.53 -13.17 -17.95
N HIS A 222 -9.75 -14.48 -17.88
CA HIS A 222 -10.39 -15.25 -18.93
C HIS A 222 -11.57 -16.04 -18.36
N ARG A 223 -12.72 -16.01 -19.05
CA ARG A 223 -13.89 -16.83 -18.73
C ARG A 223 -14.03 -17.94 -19.76
N ALA A 224 -14.28 -19.14 -19.29
CA ALA A 224 -14.46 -20.31 -20.15
C ALA A 224 -15.65 -21.15 -19.66
N LEU A 225 -16.04 -22.15 -20.46
CA LEU A 225 -17.10 -23.09 -20.11
C LEU A 225 -18.43 -22.40 -19.75
N ARG A 226 -18.85 -21.42 -20.57
CA ARG A 226 -20.05 -20.60 -20.33
C ARG A 226 -19.99 -19.91 -18.95
N GLU A 227 -18.88 -19.22 -18.69
CA GLU A 227 -18.61 -18.48 -17.45
C GLU A 227 -18.52 -19.32 -16.17
N ARG A 228 -18.47 -20.66 -16.28
CA ARG A 228 -18.27 -21.54 -15.11
C ARG A 228 -16.83 -21.59 -14.65
N LEU A 229 -15.86 -21.42 -15.56
CA LEU A 229 -14.45 -21.33 -15.24
C LEU A 229 -13.97 -19.89 -15.40
N THR A 230 -13.36 -19.33 -14.36
CA THR A 230 -12.65 -18.06 -14.41
C THR A 230 -11.18 -18.29 -14.10
N LEU A 231 -10.31 -17.90 -15.01
CA LEU A 231 -8.87 -17.87 -14.84
C LEU A 231 -8.43 -16.43 -14.60
N LEU A 232 -7.60 -16.21 -13.59
CA LEU A 232 -7.06 -14.89 -13.25
C LEU A 232 -5.54 -14.99 -13.12
N GLY A 233 -4.83 -14.12 -13.83
CA GLY A 233 -3.41 -13.84 -13.61
C GLY A 233 -3.24 -12.39 -13.20
N VAL A 234 -2.42 -12.13 -12.18
CA VAL A 234 -2.01 -10.80 -11.75
C VAL A 234 -0.51 -10.81 -11.51
N ALA A 235 0.19 -9.77 -11.94
CA ALA A 235 1.58 -9.53 -11.60
C ALA A 235 1.79 -8.05 -11.27
N THR A 236 2.64 -7.78 -10.30
CA THR A 236 3.05 -6.42 -9.92
C THR A 236 4.56 -6.39 -9.71
N ALA A 237 5.25 -5.39 -10.24
CA ALA A 237 6.69 -5.19 -10.10
C ALA A 237 7.00 -3.77 -9.63
N ILE A 238 8.02 -3.61 -8.79
CA ILE A 238 8.48 -2.33 -8.25
C ILE A 238 9.91 -2.05 -8.72
N GLY A 239 10.10 -0.89 -9.34
CA GLY A 239 11.32 -0.54 -10.07
C GLY A 239 11.25 -0.92 -11.55
N LEU A 240 12.13 -0.32 -12.37
CA LEU A 240 12.14 -0.55 -13.82
C LEU A 240 12.54 -1.98 -14.21
N THR A 241 13.38 -2.61 -13.39
CA THR A 241 13.87 -3.99 -13.60
C THR A 241 13.34 -4.94 -12.53
N ALA A 242 12.29 -4.53 -11.80
CA ALA A 242 11.82 -5.21 -10.60
C ALA A 242 12.89 -5.34 -9.49
N GLN A 243 13.84 -4.39 -9.43
CA GLN A 243 14.94 -4.44 -8.46
C GLN A 243 14.47 -4.32 -7.00
N TYR A 244 13.31 -3.72 -6.76
CA TYR A 244 12.67 -3.66 -5.44
C TYR A 244 11.60 -4.75 -5.26
N GLY A 245 11.66 -5.79 -6.09
CA GLY A 245 10.83 -6.98 -5.99
C GLY A 245 9.53 -6.94 -6.79
N TRP A 246 8.88 -8.10 -6.81
CA TRP A 246 7.65 -8.34 -7.56
C TRP A 246 6.81 -9.44 -6.92
N LEU A 247 5.53 -9.46 -7.26
CA LEU A 247 4.62 -10.55 -6.92
C LEU A 247 3.85 -11.01 -8.15
N ALA A 248 3.49 -12.29 -8.18
CA ALA A 248 2.56 -12.83 -9.15
C ALA A 248 1.53 -13.74 -8.48
N ARG A 249 0.32 -13.74 -9.01
CA ARG A 249 -0.79 -14.58 -8.56
C ARG A 249 -1.51 -15.18 -9.74
N ALA A 250 -1.75 -16.49 -9.67
CA ALA A 250 -2.61 -17.21 -10.59
C ALA A 250 -3.77 -17.84 -9.82
N GLU A 251 -4.98 -17.76 -10.36
CA GLU A 251 -6.17 -18.39 -9.79
C GLU A 251 -7.01 -19.07 -10.86
N ALA A 252 -7.59 -20.20 -10.49
CA ALA A 252 -8.65 -20.86 -11.23
C ALA A 252 -9.87 -21.00 -10.33
N THR A 253 -11.00 -20.48 -10.77
CA THR A 253 -12.27 -20.52 -10.07
C THR A 253 -13.30 -21.28 -10.90
N TYR A 254 -13.91 -22.31 -10.33
CA TYR A 254 -14.93 -23.12 -10.97
C TYR A 254 -16.26 -23.07 -10.21
N LYS A 255 -17.36 -22.80 -10.91
CA LYS A 255 -18.72 -22.80 -10.38
C LYS A 255 -19.39 -24.16 -10.63
N LEU A 256 -19.85 -24.81 -9.57
CA LEU A 256 -20.49 -26.13 -9.61
C LEU A 256 -22.02 -26.03 -9.60
N GLU A 257 -22.56 -25.21 -10.51
CA GLU A 257 -24.00 -24.92 -10.56
C GLU A 257 -24.88 -26.13 -10.97
N GLU A 258 -24.29 -27.16 -11.59
CA GLU A 258 -25.06 -28.35 -12.00
C GLU A 258 -25.45 -29.26 -10.84
N PHE A 259 -24.70 -29.22 -9.74
CA PHE A 259 -24.90 -30.12 -8.61
C PHE A 259 -25.38 -29.38 -7.36
N ILE A 260 -24.84 -28.18 -7.12
CA ILE A 260 -25.13 -27.39 -5.92
C ILE A 260 -25.18 -25.91 -6.33
N THR A 261 -26.39 -25.34 -6.35
CA THR A 261 -26.59 -23.91 -6.62
C THR A 261 -25.76 -23.07 -5.66
N GLY A 262 -25.00 -22.12 -6.20
CA GLY A 262 -24.19 -21.19 -5.41
C GLY A 262 -22.86 -21.75 -4.89
N PHE A 263 -22.45 -22.96 -5.30
CA PHE A 263 -21.16 -23.53 -4.88
C PHE A 263 -20.02 -23.18 -5.85
N GLN A 264 -18.88 -22.76 -5.29
CA GLN A 264 -17.70 -22.34 -6.02
C GLN A 264 -16.43 -22.89 -5.35
N VAL A 265 -15.50 -23.38 -6.18
CA VAL A 265 -14.15 -23.79 -5.78
C VAL A 265 -13.14 -22.85 -6.42
N THR A 266 -12.18 -22.36 -5.64
CA THR A 266 -11.05 -21.58 -6.14
C THR A 266 -9.75 -22.23 -5.71
N LEU A 267 -8.85 -22.45 -6.66
CA LEU A 267 -7.46 -22.80 -6.42
C LEU A 267 -6.59 -21.62 -6.82
N GLY A 268 -5.56 -21.32 -6.02
CA GLY A 268 -4.66 -20.24 -6.35
C GLY A 268 -3.25 -20.45 -5.83
N TYR A 269 -2.32 -19.77 -6.50
CA TYR A 269 -0.91 -19.73 -6.17
C TYR A 269 -0.44 -18.28 -6.18
N VAL A 270 0.40 -17.91 -5.21
CA VAL A 270 1.06 -16.61 -5.10
C VAL A 270 2.55 -16.84 -4.96
N HIS A 271 3.32 -16.14 -5.79
CA HIS A 271 4.76 -16.10 -5.74
C HIS A 271 5.24 -14.69 -5.39
N TYR A 272 6.30 -14.62 -4.59
CA TYR A 272 6.94 -13.37 -4.19
C TYR A 272 8.44 -13.43 -4.51
N SER A 273 9.00 -12.29 -4.90
CA SER A 273 10.45 -12.15 -5.06
C SER A 273 10.89 -10.80 -4.51
N PRO A 274 11.93 -10.78 -3.63
CA PRO A 274 12.41 -9.54 -3.02
C PRO A 274 13.12 -8.61 -4.01
N GLY A 275 13.57 -9.09 -5.18
CA GLY A 275 14.32 -8.30 -6.15
C GLY A 275 15.83 -8.47 -5.99
N ASP A 276 16.58 -7.38 -6.16
CA ASP A 276 18.04 -7.36 -6.02
C ASP A 276 18.43 -7.45 -4.54
N PRO A 277 19.33 -8.36 -4.13
CA PRO A 277 19.78 -8.47 -2.73
C PRO A 277 20.50 -7.22 -2.20
N ASP A 278 21.10 -6.39 -3.08
CA ASP A 278 21.85 -5.21 -2.66
C ASP A 278 20.95 -3.98 -2.43
N GLU A 279 19.69 -4.06 -2.87
CA GLU A 279 18.70 -2.99 -2.78
C GLU A 279 17.69 -3.25 -1.65
N PHE A 280 17.31 -2.17 -0.96
CA PHE A 280 16.30 -2.27 0.10
C PHE A 280 14.90 -2.46 -0.51
N SER A 281 14.29 -3.62 -0.25
CA SER A 281 13.04 -4.03 -0.86
C SER A 281 11.85 -4.06 0.11
N PRO A 282 10.65 -3.58 -0.27
CA PRO A 282 9.42 -3.79 0.50
C PRO A 282 8.98 -5.26 0.58
N PHE A 283 9.53 -6.13 -0.28
CA PHE A 283 9.32 -7.57 -0.26
C PHE A 283 10.45 -8.33 0.45
N TYR A 284 11.31 -7.64 1.19
CA TYR A 284 12.31 -8.29 2.04
C TYR A 284 11.66 -9.32 2.97
N GLY A 285 12.27 -10.51 3.05
CA GLY A 285 11.79 -11.64 3.86
C GLY A 285 10.55 -12.36 3.32
N PHE A 286 10.17 -12.17 2.06
CA PHE A 286 9.14 -12.96 1.36
C PHE A 286 9.72 -14.06 0.44
N ASP A 287 11.04 -14.24 0.43
CA ASP A 287 11.78 -15.17 -0.44
C ASP A 287 11.41 -16.65 -0.25
N ALA A 288 10.84 -17.01 0.89
CA ALA A 288 10.40 -18.37 1.20
C ALA A 288 8.87 -18.49 1.39
N HIS A 289 8.10 -17.46 1.02
CA HIS A 289 6.68 -17.32 1.43
C HIS A 289 5.69 -17.49 0.28
N ASP A 290 6.05 -18.29 -0.72
CA ASP A 290 5.12 -18.76 -1.74
C ASP A 290 3.90 -19.42 -1.11
N ARG A 291 2.71 -19.14 -1.65
CA ARG A 291 1.44 -19.61 -1.08
C ARG A 291 0.64 -20.39 -2.10
N VAL A 292 0.25 -21.60 -1.74
CA VAL A 292 -0.82 -22.35 -2.42
C VAL A 292 -2.05 -22.33 -1.52
N PHE A 293 -3.21 -22.05 -2.09
CA PHE A 293 -4.46 -22.07 -1.34
C PHE A 293 -5.63 -22.65 -2.14
N ALA A 294 -6.60 -23.17 -1.39
CA ALA A 294 -7.89 -23.58 -1.90
C ALA A 294 -8.98 -22.86 -1.10
N ARG A 295 -10.03 -22.40 -1.77
CA ARG A 295 -11.20 -21.76 -1.15
C ARG A 295 -12.46 -22.43 -1.65
N LEU A 296 -13.33 -22.75 -0.71
CA LEU A 296 -14.70 -23.20 -0.97
C LEU A 296 -15.64 -22.08 -0.56
N ARG A 297 -16.58 -21.73 -1.43
CA ARG A 297 -17.65 -20.77 -1.15
C ARG A 297 -18.98 -21.39 -1.50
N TRP A 298 -19.95 -21.26 -0.60
CA TRP A 298 -21.32 -21.67 -0.82
C TRP A 298 -22.26 -20.54 -0.41
N ASP A 299 -22.98 -20.00 -1.38
CA ASP A 299 -24.01 -19.00 -1.15
C ASP A 299 -25.39 -19.68 -1.16
N PHE A 300 -26.20 -19.46 -0.14
CA PHE A 300 -27.58 -19.97 -0.05
C PHE A 300 -28.54 -18.90 0.49
N THR A 301 -29.81 -19.03 0.14
CA THR A 301 -30.91 -18.23 0.69
C THR A 301 -31.81 -19.16 1.51
N ALA A 302 -31.95 -18.89 2.81
CA ALA A 302 -32.97 -19.53 3.63
C ALA A 302 -34.29 -18.77 3.48
N LEU A 303 -35.35 -19.49 3.13
CA LEU A 303 -36.73 -18.98 3.07
C LEU A 303 -37.44 -19.20 4.40
#